data_AF-A0A660QNU1-F1
#
_entry.id   AF-A0A660QNU1-F1
#
_cell.length_a   1.000
_cell.length_b   1.000
_cell.length_c   1.000
_cell.angle_alpha   90.00
_cell.angle_beta   90.00
_cell.angle_gamma   90.00
#
_symmetry.space_group_name_H-M   'P 1'
#
loop_
_entity.id
_entity.type
_entity.pdbx_description
1 polymer ?
#
loop_
_entity_poly.entity_id
_entity_poly.type
_entity_poly.pdbx_seq_one_letter_code
_entity_poly.pdbx_strand_id
1 'polypeptide(L)'
;MKILTMLCLLISVVLSMAFEIEIVGYTTSDWTSVKFDVCTLDGKILRYDGSGECSIIPYGFSIHKPQFDSSRVTFRLKLDLAGEGFSKVCIEKGDIGETWVEIFLMANGKKLKIGEFKNSENVLGDPTNRKEFFINQKSALGRSKGFFEVPSSPRRCKRLVLAFYYAWYGTPDGPMGNGRWLHWYGPGMYYQGTNHPLRGLYDSWDEKVLEDHMREALESGIDGFVVSWWGPGSYETDTVKKMLRISHDMEKEGKRFYISVYYEGYEYSTEEEAFNDLCFVIDEFAKDRGFLKINGKPVIFIYSRAINSISRKGWENVMKRIRETGRDAIFVADTMDGKFAKIFGGLHIYNVCGAFRKLPAMEVGLRFLNYQARYNGVLYAMNIMPGYDDTHIRIPGFSVDRENGKLYEELWKLVLEI
;
A
#
# COMPACT_ATOMS: atom_id res chain seq x y z
N MET A 1 29.21 1.03 -16.79
CA MET A 1 28.42 -0.23 -16.72
C MET A 1 28.85 -1.15 -15.58
N LYS A 2 30.11 -1.63 -15.47
CA LYS A 2 30.50 -2.58 -14.42
C LYS A 2 30.37 -2.08 -12.97
N ILE A 3 30.56 -0.78 -12.71
CA ILE A 3 30.45 -0.18 -11.37
C ILE A 3 28.98 -0.12 -10.89
N LEU A 4 28.03 0.15 -11.81
CA LEU A 4 26.60 0.19 -11.51
C LEU A 4 26.05 -1.22 -11.21
N THR A 5 26.51 -2.23 -11.96
CA THR A 5 26.17 -3.64 -11.71
C THR A 5 26.71 -4.13 -10.36
N MET A 6 27.91 -3.67 -9.96
CA MET A 6 28.49 -4.02 -8.67
C MET A 6 27.78 -3.32 -7.49
N LEU A 7 27.30 -2.08 -7.69
CA LEU A 7 26.50 -1.35 -6.70
C LEU A 7 25.11 -1.97 -6.51
N CYS A 8 24.45 -2.41 -7.59
CA CYS A 8 23.18 -3.15 -7.51
C CYS A 8 23.34 -4.53 -6.83
N LEU A 9 24.47 -5.22 -7.04
CA LEU A 9 24.80 -6.46 -6.33
C LEU A 9 25.07 -6.23 -4.84
N LEU A 10 25.71 -5.11 -4.46
CA LEU A 10 25.94 -4.75 -3.06
C LEU A 10 24.66 -4.33 -2.35
N ILE A 11 23.74 -3.63 -3.03
CA ILE A 11 22.43 -3.24 -2.46
C ILE A 11 21.47 -4.44 -2.40
N SER A 12 21.54 -5.39 -3.35
CA SER A 12 20.76 -6.64 -3.27
C SER A 12 21.21 -7.55 -2.11
N VAL A 13 22.48 -7.47 -1.70
CA VAL A 13 23.01 -8.26 -0.57
C VAL A 13 22.55 -7.69 0.78
N VAL A 14 22.37 -6.37 0.92
CA VAL A 14 21.94 -5.74 2.18
C VAL A 14 20.47 -6.04 2.54
N LEU A 15 19.65 -6.46 1.58
CA LEU A 15 18.26 -6.93 1.80
C LEU A 15 18.12 -8.46 1.84
N SER A 16 19.21 -9.21 1.72
CA SER A 16 19.17 -10.68 1.77
C SER A 16 19.18 -11.24 3.20
N MET A 17 19.59 -10.42 4.18
CA MET A 17 19.74 -10.81 5.57
C MET A 17 18.85 -9.96 6.47
N ALA A 18 18.33 -10.59 7.51
CA ALA A 18 17.51 -9.96 8.54
C ALA A 18 17.84 -10.53 9.91
N PHE A 19 17.48 -9.81 10.97
CA PHE A 19 17.64 -10.27 12.36
C PHE A 19 16.40 -9.93 13.17
N GLU A 20 16.10 -10.78 14.15
CA GLU A 20 14.96 -10.60 15.04
C GLU A 20 15.39 -9.81 16.29
N ILE A 21 14.57 -8.83 16.68
CA ILE A 21 14.64 -8.17 17.98
C ILE A 21 13.36 -8.39 18.76
N GLU A 22 13.46 -8.45 20.08
CA GLU A 22 12.33 -8.35 21.00
C GLU A 22 12.39 -7.02 21.74
N ILE A 23 11.25 -6.35 21.85
CA ILE A 23 11.12 -5.06 22.53
C ILE A 23 10.14 -5.25 23.67
N VAL A 24 10.53 -4.81 24.87
CA VAL A 24 9.66 -4.74 26.04
C VAL A 24 9.60 -3.29 26.48
N GLY A 25 8.43 -2.77 26.79
CA GLY A 25 8.34 -1.36 27.16
C GLY A 25 7.03 -0.97 27.78
N TYR A 26 6.95 0.32 28.08
CA TYR A 26 5.72 0.98 28.46
C TYR A 26 5.67 2.39 27.91
N THR A 27 4.46 2.91 27.74
CA THR A 27 4.23 4.33 27.50
C THR A 27 3.09 4.83 28.38
N THR A 28 3.25 6.03 28.93
CA THR A 28 2.17 6.83 29.52
C THR A 28 1.77 7.99 28.61
N SER A 29 2.48 8.21 27.50
CA SER A 29 2.13 9.25 26.52
C SER A 29 0.89 8.84 25.72
N ASP A 30 0.03 9.79 25.35
CA ASP A 30 -1.18 9.54 24.55
C ASP A 30 -0.86 9.02 23.14
N TRP A 31 0.33 9.32 22.61
CA TRP A 31 0.87 8.61 21.46
C TRP A 31 2.39 8.45 21.55
N THR A 32 2.92 7.46 20.85
CA THR A 32 4.34 7.14 20.83
C THR A 32 4.72 6.49 19.52
N SER A 33 5.90 6.82 18.99
CA SER A 33 6.53 6.06 17.92
C SER A 33 7.98 5.76 18.26
N VAL A 34 8.36 4.49 18.15
CA VAL A 34 9.75 4.04 18.31
C VAL A 34 10.25 3.59 16.95
N LYS A 35 11.29 4.24 16.45
CA LYS A 35 11.83 4.08 15.09
C LYS A 35 13.30 3.68 15.10
N PHE A 36 13.69 2.88 14.11
CA PHE A 36 15.04 2.42 13.82
C PHE A 36 15.56 3.05 12.54
N ASP A 37 16.87 3.10 12.36
CA ASP A 37 17.52 3.49 11.10
C ASP A 37 17.60 2.34 10.07
N VAL A 38 16.88 1.25 10.31
CA VAL A 38 16.70 0.13 9.37
C VAL A 38 15.22 -0.20 9.21
N CYS A 39 14.88 -0.81 8.07
CA CYS A 39 13.50 -1.19 7.77
C CYS A 39 13.05 -2.33 8.68
N THR A 40 11.87 -2.20 9.25
CA THR A 40 11.11 -3.36 9.73
C THR A 40 10.63 -4.15 8.53
N LEU A 41 10.86 -5.45 8.55
CA LEU A 41 10.40 -6.40 7.55
C LEU A 41 9.11 -7.07 8.02
N ASP A 42 9.08 -7.57 9.26
CA ASP A 42 7.91 -8.14 9.91
C ASP A 42 7.83 -7.78 11.38
N GLY A 43 6.73 -8.14 12.02
CA GLY A 43 6.69 -8.18 13.46
C GLY A 43 5.45 -8.83 14.04
N LYS A 44 5.50 -9.04 15.36
CA LYS A 44 4.39 -9.57 16.13
C LYS A 44 4.25 -8.84 17.46
N ILE A 45 3.05 -8.39 17.76
CA ILE A 45 2.69 -7.92 19.09
C ILE A 45 2.43 -9.17 19.96
N LEU A 46 3.35 -9.46 20.89
CA LEU A 46 3.27 -10.63 21.76
C LEU A 46 2.38 -10.38 22.98
N ARG A 47 2.42 -9.16 23.52
CA ARG A 47 1.55 -8.70 24.60
C ARG A 47 1.30 -7.20 24.46
N TYR A 48 0.07 -6.80 24.70
CA TYR A 48 -0.33 -5.40 24.81
C TYR A 48 -1.36 -5.30 25.92
N ASP A 49 -1.15 -4.41 26.88
CA ASP A 49 -1.95 -4.30 28.10
C ASP A 49 -2.14 -2.82 28.43
N GLY A 50 -3.36 -2.32 28.19
CA GLY A 50 -3.77 -0.93 28.36
C GLY A 50 -4.69 -0.44 27.23
N SER A 51 -4.99 0.86 27.22
CA SER A 51 -5.86 1.50 26.22
C SER A 51 -5.15 1.69 24.87
N GLY A 52 -5.89 2.02 23.82
CA GLY A 52 -5.34 2.34 22.50
C GLY A 52 -4.92 1.13 21.68
N GLU A 53 -4.19 1.39 20.61
CA GLU A 53 -3.75 0.38 19.64
C GLU A 53 -2.23 0.48 19.40
N CYS A 54 -1.59 -0.69 19.25
CA CYS A 54 -0.21 -0.79 18.80
C CYS A 54 -0.17 -1.30 17.35
N SER A 55 0.66 -0.67 16.54
CA SER A 55 0.85 -1.02 15.13
C SER A 55 2.33 -1.15 14.81
N ILE A 56 2.69 -2.15 14.02
CA ILE A 56 4.03 -2.28 13.44
C ILE A 56 4.08 -1.40 12.19
N ILE A 57 5.16 -0.62 12.06
CA ILE A 57 5.34 0.37 10.99
C ILE A 57 6.69 0.14 10.29
N PRO A 58 6.93 0.72 9.10
CA PRO A 58 8.11 0.38 8.28
C PRO A 58 9.47 0.60 8.92
N TYR A 59 9.57 1.37 10.01
CA TYR A 59 10.81 1.58 10.76
C TYR A 59 10.67 1.25 12.25
N GLY A 60 9.62 0.56 12.68
CA GLY A 60 9.50 0.15 14.08
C GLY A 60 8.07 -0.11 14.47
N PHE A 61 7.58 0.61 15.49
CA PHE A 61 6.18 0.52 15.92
C PHE A 61 5.65 1.87 16.40
N SER A 62 4.32 1.98 16.46
CA SER A 62 3.62 3.10 17.05
C SER A 62 2.52 2.63 18.01
N ILE A 63 2.18 3.48 18.96
CA ILE A 63 1.05 3.32 19.87
C ILE A 63 0.24 4.61 19.85
N HIS A 64 -1.08 4.49 19.67
CA HIS A 64 -2.01 5.61 19.74
C HIS A 64 -3.11 5.30 20.75
N LYS A 65 -3.26 6.16 21.75
CA LYS A 65 -4.34 6.15 22.75
C LYS A 65 -5.30 7.32 22.50
N PRO A 66 -6.46 7.36 23.18
CA PRO A 66 -7.27 8.57 23.22
C PRO A 66 -6.46 9.79 23.62
N GLN A 67 -6.78 10.93 23.03
CA GLN A 67 -6.08 12.18 23.28
C GLN A 67 -6.04 12.49 24.78
N PHE A 68 -4.87 12.90 25.29
CA PHE A 68 -4.62 13.19 26.71
C PHE A 68 -4.75 12.00 27.68
N ASP A 69 -4.91 10.77 27.19
CA ASP A 69 -4.88 9.59 28.04
C ASP A 69 -3.46 9.36 28.58
N SER A 70 -3.26 9.52 29.89
CA SER A 70 -1.97 9.30 30.56
C SER A 70 -1.82 7.91 31.20
N SER A 71 -2.81 7.03 31.02
CA SER A 71 -2.77 5.68 31.57
C SER A 71 -1.58 4.90 31.00
N ARG A 72 -1.01 4.02 31.83
CA ARG A 72 0.16 3.23 31.46
C ARG A 72 -0.28 2.06 30.58
N VAL A 73 0.28 2.00 29.39
CA VAL A 73 0.27 0.83 28.51
C VAL A 73 1.59 0.09 28.68
N THR A 74 1.55 -1.23 28.79
CA THR A 74 2.74 -2.08 28.66
C THR A 74 2.66 -2.94 27.41
N PHE A 75 3.81 -3.18 26.79
CA PHE A 75 3.86 -3.91 25.54
C PHE A 75 5.10 -4.79 25.44
N ARG A 76 4.94 -5.85 24.65
CA ARG A 76 6.02 -6.76 24.26
C ARG A 76 5.84 -7.11 22.79
N LEU A 77 6.86 -6.86 22.00
CA LEU A 77 6.86 -7.00 20.54
C LEU A 77 8.05 -7.84 20.10
N LYS A 78 7.92 -8.48 18.95
CA LYS A 78 9.04 -8.95 18.14
C LYS A 78 9.03 -8.21 16.82
N LEU A 79 10.19 -7.78 16.34
CA LEU A 79 10.35 -7.20 15.01
C LEU A 79 11.47 -7.93 14.29
N ASP A 80 11.26 -8.19 13.01
CA ASP A 80 12.29 -8.64 12.09
C ASP A 80 12.80 -7.42 11.34
N LEU A 81 14.08 -7.10 11.47
CA LEU A 81 14.70 -5.92 10.88
C LEU A 81 15.64 -6.31 9.74
N ALA A 82 15.65 -5.50 8.69
CA ALA A 82 16.50 -5.69 7.53
C ALA A 82 17.98 -5.38 7.82
N GLY A 83 18.86 -6.09 7.12
CA GLY A 83 20.30 -5.86 7.15
C GLY A 83 21.01 -6.59 8.29
N GLU A 84 22.19 -6.09 8.64
CA GLU A 84 23.06 -6.73 9.63
C GLU A 84 23.03 -6.03 11.00
N GLY A 85 22.22 -4.99 11.13
CA GLY A 85 22.10 -4.19 12.34
C GLY A 85 21.67 -2.76 12.07
N PHE A 86 21.43 -2.01 13.14
CA PHE A 86 20.96 -0.65 13.19
C PHE A 86 21.82 0.13 14.21
N SER A 87 21.92 1.44 14.04
CA SER A 87 22.80 2.29 14.88
C SER A 87 22.02 3.30 15.72
N LYS A 88 20.72 3.45 15.45
CA LYS A 88 19.91 4.50 16.04
C LYS A 88 18.53 4.01 16.45
N VAL A 89 18.12 4.42 17.63
CA VAL A 89 16.73 4.33 18.12
C VAL A 89 16.21 5.74 18.30
N CYS A 90 15.05 6.05 17.72
CA CYS A 90 14.37 7.32 17.89
C CYS A 90 13.05 7.08 18.61
N ILE A 91 12.79 7.81 19.69
CA ILE A 91 11.52 7.79 20.40
C ILE A 91 10.87 9.16 20.23
N GLU A 92 9.73 9.19 19.55
CA GLU A 92 8.81 10.33 19.45
C GLU A 92 7.59 10.06 20.34
N LYS A 93 7.04 11.10 20.97
CA LYS A 93 5.87 11.01 21.84
C LYS A 93 5.11 12.33 21.91
N GLY A 94 3.87 12.28 22.40
CA GLY A 94 3.10 13.47 22.73
C GLY A 94 3.66 14.24 23.93
N ASP A 95 3.04 15.39 24.21
CA ASP A 95 3.48 16.35 25.25
C ASP A 95 3.21 15.88 26.68
N ILE A 96 2.55 14.73 26.84
CA ILE A 96 2.30 14.12 28.14
C ILE A 96 3.05 12.81 28.31
N GLY A 97 3.34 12.48 29.56
CA GLY A 97 3.90 11.19 29.94
C GLY A 97 5.29 10.93 29.36
N GLU A 98 5.63 9.66 29.28
CA GLU A 98 6.94 9.18 28.87
C GLU A 98 6.83 7.84 28.14
N THR A 99 7.89 7.50 27.41
CA THR A 99 8.08 6.19 26.80
C THR A 99 9.39 5.60 27.24
N TRP A 100 9.36 4.33 27.62
CA TRP A 100 10.55 3.54 27.94
C TRP A 100 10.53 2.21 27.18
N VAL A 101 11.67 1.81 26.65
CA VAL A 101 11.86 0.54 25.95
C VAL A 101 13.18 -0.12 26.32
N GLU A 102 13.15 -1.43 26.48
CA GLU A 102 14.29 -2.32 26.40
C GLU A 102 14.26 -3.09 25.09
N ILE A 103 15.43 -3.23 24.47
CA ILE A 103 15.57 -3.93 23.20
C ILE A 103 16.55 -5.08 23.38
N PHE A 104 16.12 -6.26 22.93
CA PHE A 104 16.87 -7.49 22.97
C PHE A 104 17.10 -8.00 21.56
N LEU A 105 18.35 -8.29 21.21
CA LEU A 105 18.66 -9.07 20.02
C LEU A 105 18.31 -10.54 20.29
N MET A 106 17.64 -11.18 19.33
CA MET A 106 17.31 -12.59 19.38
C MET A 106 18.34 -13.36 18.56
N ALA A 107 19.11 -14.23 19.21
CA ALA A 107 20.10 -15.06 18.52
C ALA A 107 20.18 -16.47 19.12
N ASN A 108 20.04 -17.49 18.27
CA ASN A 108 20.07 -18.90 18.67
C ASN A 108 19.13 -19.20 19.86
N GLY A 109 17.93 -18.60 19.87
CA GLY A 109 16.95 -18.77 20.94
C GLY A 109 17.27 -18.03 22.25
N LYS A 110 18.36 -17.26 22.32
CA LYS A 110 18.73 -16.43 23.47
C LYS A 110 18.41 -14.96 23.23
N LYS A 111 18.07 -14.26 24.31
CA LYS A 111 17.89 -12.81 24.35
C LYS A 111 19.17 -12.14 24.82
N LEU A 112 19.69 -11.20 24.04
CA LEU A 112 20.81 -10.36 24.41
C LEU A 112 20.35 -8.91 24.48
N LYS A 113 20.34 -8.30 25.67
CA LYS A 113 19.97 -6.88 25.82
C LYS A 113 20.98 -6.02 25.06
N ILE A 114 20.50 -5.23 24.11
CA ILE A 114 21.31 -4.32 23.29
C ILE A 114 21.09 -2.85 23.65
N GLY A 115 20.03 -2.54 24.40
CA GLY A 115 19.77 -1.17 24.83
C GLY A 115 18.56 -1.02 25.73
N GLU A 116 18.55 0.10 26.46
CA GLU A 116 17.45 0.59 27.27
C GLU A 116 17.35 2.10 27.07
N PHE A 117 16.18 2.57 26.67
CA PHE A 117 15.98 3.95 26.22
C PHE A 117 14.72 4.52 26.85
N LYS A 118 14.80 5.80 27.24
CA LYS A 118 13.69 6.52 27.86
C LYS A 118 13.58 7.93 27.31
N ASN A 119 12.41 8.29 26.83
CA ASN A 119 12.05 9.65 26.50
C ASN A 119 10.91 10.15 27.40
N SER A 120 11.25 11.09 28.29
CA SER A 120 10.34 11.82 29.17
C SER A 120 10.43 13.32 28.95
N GLU A 121 11.06 13.75 27.85
CA GLU A 121 11.31 15.17 27.58
C GLU A 121 10.07 15.82 26.97
N ASN A 122 9.89 17.10 27.29
CA ASN A 122 8.93 17.98 26.64
C ASN A 122 9.71 19.14 26.03
N VAL A 123 9.76 19.19 24.71
CA VAL A 123 10.56 20.14 23.94
C VAL A 123 9.63 21.24 23.42
N LEU A 124 9.84 22.46 23.88
CA LEU A 124 9.01 23.59 23.51
C LEU A 124 9.01 23.80 21.98
N GLY A 125 7.82 23.76 21.38
CA GLY A 125 7.64 23.95 19.94
C GLY A 125 7.86 22.71 19.08
N ASP A 126 8.17 21.55 19.68
CA ASP A 126 8.23 20.26 18.99
C ASP A 126 7.14 19.32 19.54
N PRO A 127 5.99 19.17 18.85
CA PRO A 127 4.90 18.31 19.31
C PRO A 127 5.26 16.81 19.28
N THR A 128 6.41 16.43 18.69
CA THR A 128 6.88 15.05 18.63
C THR A 128 7.85 14.69 19.75
N ASN A 129 8.34 15.70 20.49
CA ASN A 129 9.31 15.55 21.56
C ASN A 129 10.45 14.60 21.20
N ARG A 130 11.02 14.78 20.00
CA ARG A 130 11.86 13.76 19.37
C ARG A 130 13.17 13.55 20.12
N LYS A 131 13.47 12.29 20.48
CA LYS A 131 14.75 11.92 21.12
C LYS A 131 15.45 10.75 20.43
N GLU A 132 16.71 10.94 20.06
CA GLU A 132 17.56 9.92 19.43
C GLU A 132 18.56 9.32 20.43
N PHE A 133 18.79 8.02 20.28
CA PHE A 133 19.76 7.24 21.03
C PHE A 133 20.64 6.48 20.05
N PHE A 134 21.95 6.51 20.28
CA PHE A 134 22.92 5.80 19.46
C PHE A 134 23.37 4.52 20.16
N ILE A 135 23.48 3.45 19.39
CA ILE A 135 23.85 2.14 19.90
C ILE A 135 25.00 1.54 19.07
N ASN A 136 25.82 0.72 19.73
CA ASN A 136 26.83 -0.08 19.05
C ASN A 136 26.55 -1.57 19.28
N GLN A 137 25.81 -2.15 18.34
CA GLN A 137 25.42 -3.56 18.38
C GLN A 137 26.27 -4.47 17.48
N LYS A 138 27.21 -3.92 16.70
CA LYS A 138 28.06 -4.72 15.78
C LYS A 138 28.85 -5.80 16.52
N SER A 139 29.29 -5.53 17.75
CA SER A 139 29.98 -6.50 18.61
C SER A 139 29.06 -7.64 19.09
N ALA A 140 27.78 -7.35 19.32
CA ALA A 140 26.75 -8.31 19.70
C ALA A 140 26.34 -9.19 18.50
N LEU A 141 26.09 -8.56 17.35
CA LEU A 141 25.68 -9.21 16.10
C LEU A 141 26.79 -10.08 15.49
N GLY A 142 28.04 -9.59 15.43
CA GLY A 142 29.16 -10.35 14.87
C GLY A 142 29.51 -11.61 15.66
N ARG A 143 29.09 -11.72 16.93
CA ARG A 143 29.25 -12.92 17.77
C ARG A 143 28.06 -13.88 17.66
N SER A 144 26.96 -13.46 17.05
CA SER A 144 25.69 -14.17 17.09
C SER A 144 25.25 -14.56 15.68
N LYS A 145 25.06 -15.87 15.42
CA LYS A 145 24.46 -16.37 14.15
C LYS A 145 22.93 -16.19 14.17
N GLY A 146 22.45 -14.99 14.49
CA GLY A 146 21.02 -14.66 14.63
C GLY A 146 20.36 -14.19 13.33
N PHE A 147 21.12 -14.13 12.24
CA PHE A 147 20.58 -13.72 10.95
C PHE A 147 19.81 -14.84 10.28
N PHE A 148 18.75 -14.47 9.57
CA PHE A 148 18.04 -15.35 8.66
C PHE A 148 18.01 -14.74 7.27
N GLU A 149 17.98 -15.61 6.27
CA GLU A 149 17.80 -15.17 4.89
C GLU A 149 16.37 -14.71 4.67
N VAL A 150 16.23 -13.53 4.08
CA VAL A 150 14.93 -13.04 3.61
C VAL A 150 14.47 -13.95 2.47
N PRO A 151 13.27 -14.57 2.56
CA PRO A 151 12.80 -15.50 1.54
C PRO A 151 12.83 -14.86 0.15
N SER A 152 13.61 -15.46 -0.76
CA SER A 152 13.51 -15.14 -2.17
C SER A 152 12.28 -15.87 -2.74
N SER A 153 11.34 -15.13 -3.33
CA SER A 153 10.26 -15.74 -4.10
C SER A 153 10.59 -15.58 -5.58
N PRO A 154 10.86 -16.67 -6.31
CA PRO A 154 11.11 -16.56 -7.74
C PRO A 154 9.88 -15.96 -8.40
N ARG A 155 10.10 -15.12 -9.41
CA ARG A 155 9.01 -14.52 -10.17
C ARG A 155 8.15 -15.61 -10.80
N ARG A 156 6.85 -15.60 -10.49
CA ARG A 156 5.88 -16.61 -10.96
C ARG A 156 4.94 -16.11 -12.06
N CYS A 157 5.07 -14.85 -12.47
CA CYS A 157 4.22 -14.25 -13.51
C CYS A 157 4.99 -13.20 -14.34
N LYS A 158 4.45 -12.82 -15.50
CA LYS A 158 4.98 -11.73 -16.33
C LYS A 158 4.94 -10.41 -15.53
N ARG A 159 5.93 -9.53 -15.76
CA ARG A 159 5.87 -8.13 -15.31
C ARG A 159 4.80 -7.43 -16.14
N LEU A 160 3.78 -6.90 -15.47
CA LEU A 160 2.74 -6.08 -16.08
C LEU A 160 2.78 -4.70 -15.45
N VAL A 161 2.54 -3.68 -16.24
CA VAL A 161 2.33 -2.30 -15.79
C VAL A 161 0.83 -2.01 -15.90
N LEU A 162 0.20 -1.66 -14.79
CA LEU A 162 -1.22 -1.33 -14.76
C LEU A 162 -1.39 0.10 -14.26
N ALA A 163 -2.45 0.78 -14.71
CA ALA A 163 -2.84 2.08 -14.18
C ALA A 163 -4.24 2.02 -13.56
N PHE A 164 -4.41 2.69 -12.42
CA PHE A 164 -5.75 2.92 -11.87
C PHE A 164 -6.50 3.91 -12.76
N TYR A 165 -7.71 3.54 -13.17
CA TYR A 165 -8.54 4.30 -14.10
C TYR A 165 -9.86 4.72 -13.45
N TYR A 166 -10.21 5.99 -13.58
CA TYR A 166 -11.44 6.56 -13.01
C TYR A 166 -12.39 6.95 -14.13
N ALA A 167 -13.53 6.27 -14.19
CA ALA A 167 -14.52 6.38 -15.27
C ALA A 167 -15.77 7.20 -14.91
N TRP A 168 -15.62 8.22 -14.06
CA TRP A 168 -16.73 8.98 -13.46
C TRP A 168 -16.90 10.41 -14.00
N TYR A 169 -16.18 10.77 -15.06
CA TYR A 169 -16.23 12.09 -15.68
C TYR A 169 -17.29 12.18 -16.78
N GLY A 170 -18.25 13.10 -16.71
CA GLY A 170 -19.36 13.19 -17.67
C GLY A 170 -19.70 14.62 -18.08
N THR A 171 -20.08 14.80 -19.34
CA THR A 171 -20.41 16.11 -19.92
C THR A 171 -21.89 16.22 -20.28
N PRO A 172 -22.51 17.41 -20.29
CA PRO A 172 -23.92 17.56 -20.61
C PRO A 172 -24.33 16.98 -21.96
N ASP A 173 -23.44 17.09 -22.95
CA ASP A 173 -23.65 16.55 -24.30
C ASP A 173 -23.30 15.06 -24.40
N GLY A 174 -22.62 14.53 -23.38
CA GLY A 174 -22.14 13.16 -23.32
C GLY A 174 -23.16 12.18 -22.76
N PRO A 175 -23.05 10.89 -23.10
CA PRO A 175 -24.01 9.87 -22.69
C PRO A 175 -24.03 9.63 -21.18
N MET A 176 -22.91 9.79 -20.47
CA MET A 176 -22.91 9.65 -19.01
C MET A 176 -23.41 10.91 -18.32
N GLY A 177 -22.96 12.09 -18.76
CA GLY A 177 -23.39 13.35 -18.16
C GLY A 177 -24.86 13.66 -18.41
N ASN A 178 -25.43 13.27 -19.55
CA ASN A 178 -26.88 13.31 -19.85
C ASN A 178 -27.56 14.61 -19.37
N GLY A 179 -27.12 15.75 -19.91
CA GLY A 179 -27.63 17.08 -19.58
C GLY A 179 -26.98 17.74 -18.35
N ARG A 180 -26.02 17.10 -17.68
CA ARG A 180 -25.26 17.69 -16.57
C ARG A 180 -23.77 17.37 -16.62
N TRP A 181 -22.99 18.14 -15.89
CA TRP A 181 -21.60 17.82 -15.60
C TRP A 181 -21.52 16.80 -14.44
N LEU A 182 -20.68 15.78 -14.59
CA LEU A 182 -20.36 14.78 -13.57
C LEU A 182 -18.86 14.78 -13.31
N HIS A 183 -18.47 14.97 -12.05
CA HIS A 183 -17.10 15.29 -11.59
C HIS A 183 -16.49 16.55 -12.20
N TRP A 184 -16.94 16.96 -13.39
CA TRP A 184 -16.71 18.26 -13.97
C TRP A 184 -17.55 19.36 -13.30
N TYR A 185 -16.99 20.57 -13.16
CA TYR A 185 -17.68 21.82 -12.84
C TYR A 185 -18.05 22.64 -14.09
N GLY A 186 -17.68 22.15 -15.28
CA GLY A 186 -17.98 22.77 -16.58
C GLY A 186 -16.91 23.74 -17.11
N PRO A 187 -17.06 24.22 -18.36
CA PRO A 187 -16.14 25.14 -19.01
C PRO A 187 -16.01 26.45 -18.23
N GLY A 188 -14.78 26.92 -18.03
CA GLY A 188 -14.50 28.16 -17.28
C GLY A 188 -14.49 28.01 -15.75
N MET A 189 -14.73 26.81 -15.22
CA MET A 189 -14.60 26.53 -13.79
C MET A 189 -13.23 25.93 -13.46
N TYR A 190 -12.33 26.77 -12.94
CA TYR A 190 -10.91 26.48 -12.71
C TYR A 190 -10.60 25.53 -11.53
N TYR A 191 -11.61 24.95 -10.88
CA TYR A 191 -11.48 24.41 -9.51
C TYR A 191 -11.40 22.88 -9.39
N GLN A 192 -11.17 22.16 -10.48
CA GLN A 192 -11.30 20.69 -10.48
C GLN A 192 -10.04 19.89 -10.16
N GLY A 193 -8.91 20.56 -10.15
CA GLY A 193 -7.60 19.97 -9.91
C GLY A 193 -6.52 20.98 -10.24
N THR A 194 -5.28 20.64 -9.94
CA THR A 194 -4.12 21.47 -10.24
C THR A 194 -3.64 21.33 -11.69
N ASN A 195 -4.22 20.38 -12.44
CA ASN A 195 -3.89 20.14 -13.84
C ASN A 195 -5.18 19.99 -14.67
N HIS A 196 -5.07 20.24 -15.99
CA HIS A 196 -6.17 20.12 -16.95
C HIS A 196 -5.86 19.06 -18.02
N PRO A 197 -6.84 18.21 -18.40
CA PRO A 197 -6.64 17.26 -19.49
C PRO A 197 -6.40 17.96 -20.82
N LEU A 198 -5.39 17.53 -21.58
CA LEU A 198 -5.08 18.10 -22.90
C LEU A 198 -6.24 17.93 -23.91
N ARG A 199 -7.00 16.84 -23.79
CA ARG A 199 -8.21 16.55 -24.56
C ARG A 199 -9.40 17.47 -24.23
N GLY A 200 -9.31 18.24 -23.15
CA GLY A 200 -10.44 18.97 -22.58
C GLY A 200 -11.32 18.09 -21.69
N LEU A 201 -12.48 18.61 -21.31
CA LEU A 201 -13.44 17.91 -20.46
C LEU A 201 -14.14 16.82 -21.29
N TYR A 202 -13.90 15.56 -20.96
CA TYR A 202 -14.38 14.40 -21.71
C TYR A 202 -15.51 13.65 -20.98
N ASP A 203 -16.26 12.82 -21.70
CA ASP A 203 -17.25 11.92 -21.11
C ASP A 203 -16.69 10.49 -21.04
N SER A 204 -16.77 9.83 -19.89
CA SER A 204 -16.19 8.50 -19.63
C SER A 204 -16.97 7.36 -20.27
N TRP A 205 -18.16 7.64 -20.83
CA TRP A 205 -18.93 6.67 -21.60
C TRP A 205 -18.77 6.82 -23.11
N ASP A 206 -18.06 7.85 -23.58
CA ASP A 206 -17.69 7.97 -24.99
C ASP A 206 -16.70 6.85 -25.35
N GLU A 207 -17.14 5.92 -26.21
CA GLU A 207 -16.32 4.77 -26.60
C GLU A 207 -15.03 5.19 -27.32
N LYS A 208 -15.03 6.34 -28.02
CA LYS A 208 -13.81 6.83 -28.67
C LYS A 208 -12.80 7.35 -27.65
N VAL A 209 -13.26 8.03 -26.60
CA VAL A 209 -12.40 8.46 -25.48
C VAL A 209 -11.80 7.24 -24.77
N LEU A 210 -12.61 6.22 -24.50
CA LEU A 210 -12.14 4.98 -23.87
C LEU A 210 -11.09 4.27 -24.74
N GLU A 211 -11.35 4.14 -26.04
CA GLU A 211 -10.41 3.53 -26.98
C GLU A 211 -9.09 4.31 -27.04
N ASP A 212 -9.16 5.64 -27.16
CA ASP A 212 -7.97 6.49 -27.22
C ASP A 212 -7.15 6.35 -25.92
N HIS A 213 -7.77 6.41 -24.74
CA HIS A 213 -7.05 6.22 -23.47
C HIS A 213 -6.37 4.84 -23.38
N MET A 214 -7.04 3.78 -23.81
CA MET A 214 -6.45 2.43 -23.81
C MET A 214 -5.26 2.32 -24.79
N ARG A 215 -5.35 2.96 -25.96
CA ARG A 215 -4.26 2.99 -26.94
C ARG A 215 -3.08 3.85 -26.46
N GLU A 216 -3.34 5.05 -25.95
CA GLU A 216 -2.33 5.95 -25.36
C GLU A 216 -1.59 5.27 -24.19
N ALA A 217 -2.32 4.55 -23.33
CA ALA A 217 -1.75 3.77 -22.24
C ALA A 217 -0.84 2.65 -22.77
N LEU A 218 -1.30 1.87 -23.74
CA LEU A 218 -0.50 0.79 -24.34
C LEU A 218 0.78 1.32 -25.00
N GLU A 219 0.67 2.43 -25.75
CA GLU A 219 1.81 3.10 -26.39
C GLU A 219 2.82 3.67 -25.36
N SER A 220 2.33 3.99 -24.16
CA SER A 220 3.16 4.42 -23.02
C SER A 220 3.72 3.25 -22.20
N GLY A 221 3.48 2.00 -22.60
CA GLY A 221 3.97 0.80 -21.91
C GLY A 221 3.10 0.33 -20.74
N ILE A 222 1.85 0.79 -20.64
CA ILE A 222 0.86 0.32 -19.67
C ILE A 222 0.07 -0.84 -20.30
N ASP A 223 0.15 -2.02 -19.70
CA ASP A 223 -0.48 -3.25 -20.20
C ASP A 223 -2.00 -3.33 -19.91
N GLY A 224 -2.52 -2.49 -19.01
CA GLY A 224 -3.92 -2.57 -18.62
C GLY A 224 -4.39 -1.54 -17.60
N PHE A 225 -5.70 -1.53 -17.37
CA PHE A 225 -6.35 -0.67 -16.39
C PHE A 225 -6.95 -1.46 -15.22
N VAL A 226 -6.85 -0.87 -14.03
CA VAL A 226 -7.62 -1.25 -12.85
C VAL A 226 -8.70 -0.18 -12.65
N VAL A 227 -9.92 -0.47 -13.09
CA VAL A 227 -11.02 0.49 -13.17
C VAL A 227 -11.71 0.62 -11.81
N SER A 228 -11.80 1.83 -11.26
CA SER A 228 -12.63 2.12 -10.07
C SER A 228 -14.05 1.62 -10.32
N TRP A 229 -14.63 0.87 -9.37
CA TRP A 229 -15.93 0.24 -9.55
C TRP A 229 -16.75 0.23 -8.24
N TRP A 230 -17.98 0.73 -8.33
CA TRP A 230 -18.87 1.04 -7.20
C TRP A 230 -20.03 0.04 -7.02
N GLY A 231 -19.94 -1.14 -7.62
CA GLY A 231 -20.97 -2.18 -7.52
C GLY A 231 -21.84 -2.33 -8.78
N PRO A 232 -22.72 -3.34 -8.82
CA PRO A 232 -23.61 -3.60 -9.95
C PRO A 232 -24.54 -2.41 -10.27
N GLY A 233 -24.74 -2.14 -11.55
CA GLY A 233 -25.63 -1.05 -12.01
C GLY A 233 -25.02 0.35 -11.93
N SER A 234 -23.77 0.48 -11.48
CA SER A 234 -22.99 1.71 -11.54
C SER A 234 -22.60 2.09 -12.99
N TYR A 235 -22.27 3.36 -13.23
CA TYR A 235 -21.78 3.80 -14.55
C TYR A 235 -20.54 3.02 -14.99
N GLU A 236 -19.69 2.67 -14.03
CA GLU A 236 -18.45 1.94 -14.22
C GLU A 236 -18.69 0.48 -14.64
N THR A 237 -19.85 -0.11 -14.30
CA THR A 237 -20.24 -1.44 -14.80
C THR A 237 -20.32 -1.47 -16.32
N ASP A 238 -20.96 -0.47 -16.92
CA ASP A 238 -21.06 -0.37 -18.38
C ASP A 238 -19.73 0.03 -19.00
N THR A 239 -18.94 0.88 -18.33
CA THR A 239 -17.57 1.22 -18.78
C THR A 239 -16.68 -0.02 -18.85
N VAL A 240 -16.68 -0.88 -17.82
CA VAL A 240 -15.89 -2.12 -17.83
C VAL A 240 -16.31 -3.02 -18.99
N LYS A 241 -17.62 -3.18 -19.24
CA LYS A 241 -18.14 -3.95 -20.38
C LYS A 241 -17.69 -3.34 -21.73
N LYS A 242 -17.72 -2.02 -21.88
CA LYS A 242 -17.21 -1.31 -23.07
C LYS A 242 -15.71 -1.56 -23.27
N MET A 243 -14.90 -1.37 -22.23
CA MET A 243 -13.45 -1.58 -22.29
C MET A 243 -13.06 -3.02 -22.62
N LEU A 244 -13.81 -4.03 -22.12
CA LEU A 244 -13.58 -5.43 -22.50
C LEU A 244 -13.84 -5.67 -24.00
N ARG A 245 -14.90 -5.05 -24.57
CA ARG A 245 -15.14 -5.10 -26.02
C ARG A 245 -14.02 -4.42 -26.81
N ILE A 246 -13.60 -3.23 -26.40
CA ILE A 246 -12.48 -2.51 -27.03
C ILE A 246 -11.19 -3.33 -26.95
N SER A 247 -10.93 -4.00 -25.82
CA SER A 247 -9.80 -4.91 -25.65
C SER A 247 -9.83 -6.06 -26.67
N HIS A 248 -10.99 -6.61 -26.98
CA HIS A 248 -11.13 -7.61 -28.05
C HIS A 248 -10.84 -7.07 -29.44
N ASP A 249 -11.25 -5.83 -29.72
CA ASP A 249 -10.99 -5.20 -31.00
C ASP A 249 -9.49 -4.90 -31.18
N MET A 250 -8.84 -4.41 -30.13
CA MET A 250 -7.38 -4.28 -30.09
C MET A 250 -6.67 -5.63 -30.27
N GLU A 251 -7.21 -6.71 -29.69
CA GLU A 251 -6.62 -8.05 -29.83
C GLU A 251 -6.68 -8.58 -31.27
N LYS A 252 -7.70 -8.22 -32.05
CA LYS A 252 -7.76 -8.53 -33.50
C LYS A 252 -6.64 -7.82 -34.26
N GLU A 253 -6.14 -6.69 -33.76
CA GLU A 253 -4.99 -5.97 -34.30
C GLU A 253 -3.65 -6.49 -33.75
N GLY A 254 -3.65 -7.58 -32.96
CA GLY A 254 -2.45 -8.12 -32.32
C GLY A 254 -1.99 -7.35 -31.07
N LYS A 255 -2.83 -6.46 -30.52
CA LYS A 255 -2.55 -5.68 -29.31
C LYS A 255 -3.31 -6.27 -28.11
N ARG A 256 -2.63 -6.52 -27.00
CA ARG A 256 -3.27 -7.03 -25.78
C ARG A 256 -3.35 -5.92 -24.73
N PHE A 257 -4.55 -5.68 -24.20
CA PHE A 257 -4.77 -4.74 -23.10
C PHE A 257 -5.69 -5.38 -22.06
N TYR A 258 -5.26 -5.40 -20.79
CA TYR A 258 -5.99 -6.06 -19.71
C TYR A 258 -6.92 -5.11 -18.96
N ILE A 259 -8.08 -5.61 -18.55
CA ILE A 259 -9.01 -4.89 -17.68
C ILE A 259 -9.14 -5.64 -16.35
N SER A 260 -9.04 -4.90 -15.25
CA SER A 260 -9.36 -5.35 -13.89
C SER A 260 -10.28 -4.31 -13.24
N VAL A 261 -10.87 -4.65 -12.11
CA VAL A 261 -11.64 -3.70 -11.29
C VAL A 261 -10.94 -3.39 -9.98
N TYR A 262 -11.19 -2.19 -9.47
CA TYR A 262 -10.89 -1.76 -8.12
C TYR A 262 -12.20 -1.58 -7.36
N TYR A 263 -12.56 -2.57 -6.54
CA TYR A 263 -13.77 -2.52 -5.74
C TYR A 263 -13.63 -1.44 -4.66
N GLU A 264 -14.35 -0.33 -4.85
CA GLU A 264 -14.31 0.84 -3.95
C GLU A 264 -14.96 0.52 -2.59
N GLY A 265 -15.99 -0.33 -2.62
CA GLY A 265 -16.92 -0.56 -1.52
C GLY A 265 -17.64 0.71 -1.09
N TYR A 266 -18.51 0.54 -0.09
CA TYR A 266 -19.24 1.61 0.55
C TYR A 266 -18.61 1.91 1.91
N GLU A 267 -18.85 3.11 2.44
CA GLU A 267 -18.34 3.50 3.77
C GLU A 267 -18.76 2.51 4.88
N TYR A 268 -19.91 1.86 4.70
CA TYR A 268 -20.48 0.87 5.62
C TYR A 268 -20.85 -0.44 4.89
N SER A 269 -20.00 -0.93 3.98
CA SER A 269 -20.26 -2.22 3.31
C SER A 269 -20.42 -3.36 4.32
N THR A 270 -21.46 -4.16 4.13
CA THR A 270 -21.69 -5.40 4.86
C THR A 270 -20.92 -6.57 4.24
N GLU A 271 -20.73 -7.66 5.00
CA GLU A 271 -20.18 -8.92 4.46
C GLU A 271 -21.01 -9.45 3.28
N GLU A 272 -22.32 -9.24 3.30
CA GLU A 272 -23.23 -9.74 2.26
C GLU A 272 -23.11 -8.94 0.95
N GLU A 273 -23.03 -7.62 1.02
CA GLU A 273 -22.80 -6.77 -0.16
C GLU A 273 -21.44 -7.07 -0.79
N ALA A 274 -20.37 -7.11 0.00
CA ALA A 274 -19.04 -7.44 -0.51
C ALA A 274 -19.00 -8.84 -1.14
N PHE A 275 -19.68 -9.82 -0.54
CA PHE A 275 -19.81 -11.16 -1.12
C PHE A 275 -20.52 -11.13 -2.48
N ASN A 276 -21.67 -10.47 -2.57
CA ASN A 276 -22.48 -10.43 -3.80
C ASN A 276 -21.77 -9.64 -4.92
N ASP A 277 -21.18 -8.50 -4.60
CA ASP A 277 -20.45 -7.65 -5.55
C ASP A 277 -19.23 -8.36 -6.13
N LEU A 278 -18.44 -9.03 -5.28
CA LEU A 278 -17.25 -9.76 -5.76
C LEU A 278 -17.65 -11.02 -6.55
N CYS A 279 -18.75 -11.69 -6.20
CA CYS A 279 -19.30 -12.76 -7.04
C CYS A 279 -19.73 -12.22 -8.40
N PHE A 280 -20.40 -11.07 -8.44
CA PHE A 280 -20.79 -10.39 -9.68
C PHE A 280 -19.59 -10.09 -10.57
N VAL A 281 -18.51 -9.51 -10.02
CA VAL A 281 -17.28 -9.23 -10.79
C VAL A 281 -16.73 -10.51 -11.43
N ILE A 282 -16.69 -11.61 -10.68
CA ILE A 282 -16.17 -12.89 -11.18
C ILE A 282 -17.08 -13.45 -12.29
N ASP A 283 -18.40 -13.38 -12.09
CA ASP A 283 -19.37 -13.98 -12.99
C ASP A 283 -19.58 -13.19 -14.27
N GLU A 284 -19.53 -11.86 -14.19
CA GLU A 284 -19.87 -10.95 -15.29
C GLU A 284 -18.65 -10.46 -16.05
N PHE A 285 -17.55 -10.16 -15.35
CA PHE A 285 -16.35 -9.59 -15.97
C PHE A 285 -15.24 -10.61 -16.13
N ALA A 286 -14.96 -11.39 -15.07
CA ALA A 286 -13.74 -12.19 -15.03
C ALA A 286 -13.73 -13.40 -15.96
N LYS A 287 -14.89 -13.81 -16.49
CA LYS A 287 -14.97 -14.84 -17.54
C LYS A 287 -14.36 -14.36 -18.85
N ASP A 288 -14.39 -13.05 -19.11
CA ASP A 288 -13.86 -12.44 -20.32
C ASP A 288 -12.34 -12.67 -20.45
N ARG A 289 -11.86 -12.92 -21.67
CA ARG A 289 -10.43 -13.13 -21.93
C ARG A 289 -9.61 -11.85 -21.78
N GLY A 290 -10.20 -10.68 -21.98
CA GLY A 290 -9.59 -9.36 -21.75
C GLY A 290 -9.44 -9.05 -20.25
N PHE A 291 -10.14 -9.77 -19.37
CA PHE A 291 -9.98 -9.58 -17.92
C PHE A 291 -8.61 -10.08 -17.43
N LEU A 292 -7.99 -9.33 -16.53
CA LEU A 292 -6.67 -9.62 -15.98
C LEU A 292 -6.69 -10.96 -15.22
N LYS A 293 -5.80 -11.86 -15.64
CA LYS A 293 -5.61 -13.18 -15.02
C LYS A 293 -4.14 -13.48 -14.78
N ILE A 294 -3.83 -14.03 -13.61
CA ILE A 294 -2.51 -14.57 -13.29
C ILE A 294 -2.67 -16.06 -13.00
N ASN A 295 -1.96 -16.90 -13.77
CA ASN A 295 -2.05 -18.37 -13.68
C ASN A 295 -3.50 -18.89 -13.77
N GLY A 296 -4.29 -18.28 -14.67
CA GLY A 296 -5.70 -18.61 -14.88
C GLY A 296 -6.69 -17.99 -13.88
N LYS A 297 -6.21 -17.44 -12.76
CA LYS A 297 -7.07 -16.81 -11.74
C LYS A 297 -7.32 -15.34 -12.05
N PRO A 298 -8.58 -14.86 -12.02
CA PRO A 298 -8.90 -13.44 -12.04
C PRO A 298 -8.13 -12.68 -10.98
N VAL A 299 -7.72 -11.45 -11.29
CA VAL A 299 -7.12 -10.52 -10.32
C VAL A 299 -8.11 -9.38 -10.09
N ILE A 300 -8.45 -9.11 -8.84
CA ILE A 300 -9.44 -8.10 -8.44
C ILE A 300 -8.82 -7.26 -7.33
N PHE A 301 -8.81 -5.93 -7.46
CA PHE A 301 -8.25 -5.06 -6.42
C PHE A 301 -9.35 -4.61 -5.47
N ILE A 302 -9.02 -4.44 -4.19
CA ILE A 302 -9.97 -4.03 -3.15
C ILE A 302 -9.44 -2.76 -2.47
N TYR A 303 -10.23 -1.68 -2.53
CA TYR A 303 -9.84 -0.39 -1.98
C TYR A 303 -9.81 -0.41 -0.44
N SER A 304 -8.94 0.41 0.14
CA SER A 304 -8.76 0.53 1.59
C SER A 304 -10.06 0.90 2.31
N ARG A 305 -10.95 1.69 1.69
CA ARG A 305 -12.27 1.98 2.28
C ARG A 305 -13.08 0.70 2.51
N ALA A 306 -13.21 -0.14 1.49
CA ALA A 306 -13.89 -1.44 1.62
C ALA A 306 -13.19 -2.33 2.66
N ILE A 307 -11.86 -2.39 2.64
CA ILE A 307 -11.10 -3.20 3.60
C ILE A 307 -11.43 -2.80 5.03
N ASN A 308 -11.49 -1.49 5.29
CA ASN A 308 -11.70 -0.94 6.63
C ASN A 308 -13.17 -0.94 7.08
N SER A 309 -14.13 -1.11 6.17
CA SER A 309 -15.56 -1.14 6.52
C SER A 309 -16.00 -2.48 7.11
N ILE A 310 -15.25 -3.57 6.87
CA ILE A 310 -15.54 -4.91 7.37
C ILE A 310 -14.38 -5.37 8.27
N SER A 311 -14.71 -5.99 9.40
CA SER A 311 -13.67 -6.54 10.30
C SER A 311 -12.81 -7.58 9.58
N ARG A 312 -11.58 -7.80 10.05
CA ARG A 312 -10.70 -8.87 9.52
C ARG A 312 -11.40 -10.23 9.50
N LYS A 313 -12.18 -10.55 10.55
CA LYS A 313 -12.92 -11.81 10.61
C LYS A 313 -14.05 -11.87 9.57
N GLY A 314 -14.71 -10.75 9.32
CA GLY A 314 -15.70 -10.65 8.26
C GLY A 314 -15.10 -10.86 6.88
N TRP A 315 -13.93 -10.28 6.60
CA TRP A 315 -13.21 -10.56 5.35
C TRP A 315 -12.78 -12.02 5.21
N GLU A 316 -12.34 -12.68 6.28
CA GLU A 316 -12.10 -14.14 6.27
C GLU A 316 -13.36 -14.91 5.86
N ASN A 317 -14.53 -14.52 6.38
CA ASN A 317 -15.81 -15.14 6.07
C ASN A 317 -16.22 -14.90 4.61
N VAL A 318 -16.15 -13.65 4.13
CA VAL A 318 -16.47 -13.28 2.73
C VAL A 318 -15.61 -14.09 1.77
N MET A 319 -14.29 -14.09 1.95
CA MET A 319 -13.37 -14.80 1.07
C MET A 319 -13.56 -16.32 1.14
N LYS A 320 -13.88 -16.86 2.32
CA LYS A 320 -14.22 -18.28 2.47
C LYS A 320 -15.50 -18.63 1.70
N ARG A 321 -16.58 -17.85 1.86
CA ARG A 321 -17.84 -18.06 1.16
C ARG A 321 -17.66 -18.01 -0.36
N ILE A 322 -16.91 -17.04 -0.89
CA ILE A 322 -16.62 -16.95 -2.32
C ILE A 322 -15.95 -18.23 -2.81
N ARG A 323 -14.92 -18.73 -2.12
CA ARG A 323 -14.24 -19.98 -2.48
C ARG A 323 -15.16 -21.20 -2.41
N GLU A 324 -16.05 -21.28 -1.42
CA GLU A 324 -17.02 -22.38 -1.29
C GLU A 324 -18.01 -22.43 -2.46
N THR A 325 -18.23 -21.31 -3.16
CA THR A 325 -19.02 -21.29 -4.39
C THR A 325 -18.26 -21.75 -5.65
N GLY A 326 -16.97 -22.09 -5.52
CA GLY A 326 -16.11 -22.45 -6.65
C GLY A 326 -15.53 -21.26 -7.42
N ARG A 327 -15.75 -20.03 -6.94
CA ARG A 327 -15.20 -18.79 -7.52
C ARG A 327 -13.80 -18.56 -6.96
N ASP A 328 -12.77 -18.96 -7.69
CA ASP A 328 -11.37 -18.76 -7.31
C ASP A 328 -10.79 -17.52 -8.00
N ALA A 329 -10.24 -16.59 -7.22
CA ALA A 329 -9.63 -15.35 -7.68
C ALA A 329 -8.51 -14.90 -6.73
N ILE A 330 -7.61 -14.06 -7.24
CA ILE A 330 -6.61 -13.35 -6.45
C ILE A 330 -7.17 -11.96 -6.16
N PHE A 331 -7.37 -11.66 -4.88
CA PHE A 331 -7.76 -10.34 -4.44
C PHE A 331 -6.52 -9.57 -3.98
N VAL A 332 -6.38 -8.32 -4.41
CA VAL A 332 -5.22 -7.47 -4.09
C VAL A 332 -5.67 -6.34 -3.18
N ALA A 333 -5.30 -6.42 -1.90
CA ALA A 333 -5.80 -5.53 -0.87
C ALA A 333 -4.95 -4.26 -0.72
N ASP A 334 -5.58 -3.08 -0.76
CA ASP A 334 -4.97 -1.78 -0.42
C ASP A 334 -4.79 -1.65 1.10
N THR A 335 -3.71 -2.22 1.63
CA THR A 335 -3.42 -2.21 3.07
C THR A 335 -1.95 -2.45 3.36
N MET A 336 -1.48 -1.88 4.47
CA MET A 336 -0.16 -2.17 5.05
C MET A 336 -0.19 -3.32 6.07
N ASP A 337 -1.37 -3.79 6.48
CA ASP A 337 -1.47 -4.88 7.45
C ASP A 337 -1.31 -6.24 6.75
N GLY A 338 -0.12 -6.82 6.89
CA GLY A 338 0.23 -8.14 6.36
C GLY A 338 -0.68 -9.28 6.82
N LYS A 339 -1.48 -9.10 7.88
CA LYS A 339 -2.48 -10.10 8.30
C LYS A 339 -3.56 -10.34 7.24
N PHE A 340 -3.78 -9.37 6.34
CA PHE A 340 -4.71 -9.51 5.22
C PHE A 340 -4.12 -10.24 4.02
N ALA A 341 -2.79 -10.37 3.95
CA ALA A 341 -2.07 -10.93 2.80
C ALA A 341 -2.65 -12.29 2.37
N LYS A 342 -2.72 -13.25 3.29
CA LYS A 342 -3.24 -14.61 3.01
C LYS A 342 -4.75 -14.68 2.84
N ILE A 343 -5.49 -13.71 3.36
CA ILE A 343 -6.96 -13.64 3.20
C ILE A 343 -7.30 -13.35 1.74
N PHE A 344 -6.64 -12.37 1.15
CA PHE A 344 -6.92 -11.88 -0.21
C PHE A 344 -6.03 -12.52 -1.29
N GLY A 345 -4.78 -12.85 -1.00
CA GLY A 345 -3.84 -13.42 -1.96
C GLY A 345 -2.97 -12.38 -2.70
N GLY A 346 -3.10 -11.10 -2.35
CA GLY A 346 -2.22 -10.03 -2.78
C GLY A 346 -2.32 -8.77 -1.95
N LEU A 347 -1.27 -7.94 -2.01
CA LEU A 347 -1.19 -6.64 -1.35
C LEU A 347 -0.83 -5.53 -2.35
N HIS A 348 -1.28 -4.32 -2.06
CA HIS A 348 -0.75 -3.08 -2.62
C HIS A 348 -1.00 -1.92 -1.67
N ILE A 349 -0.50 -0.73 -2.02
CA ILE A 349 -0.94 0.52 -1.43
C ILE A 349 -1.27 1.51 -2.52
N TYR A 350 -2.45 2.11 -2.48
CA TYR A 350 -2.91 3.01 -3.54
C TYR A 350 -2.23 4.38 -3.43
N ASN A 351 -2.49 5.12 -2.36
CA ASN A 351 -1.98 6.49 -2.25
C ASN A 351 -0.59 6.54 -1.60
N VAL A 352 0.45 6.16 -2.34
CA VAL A 352 1.86 6.16 -1.89
C VAL A 352 2.29 7.55 -1.40
N CYS A 353 1.91 8.60 -2.14
CA CYS A 353 2.17 9.99 -1.75
C CYS A 353 1.47 10.35 -0.43
N GLY A 354 0.21 9.97 -0.26
CA GLY A 354 -0.55 10.25 0.95
C GLY A 354 -0.05 9.47 2.18
N ALA A 355 0.34 8.21 1.97
CA ALA A 355 0.82 7.32 3.03
C ALA A 355 2.20 7.73 3.56
N PHE A 356 3.12 8.14 2.68
CA PHE A 356 4.53 8.31 3.06
C PHE A 356 5.07 9.73 2.87
N ARG A 357 4.42 10.57 2.06
CA ARG A 357 4.72 12.00 1.80
C ARG A 357 6.05 12.32 1.13
N LYS A 358 7.13 11.60 1.43
CA LYS A 358 8.49 11.86 0.95
C LYS A 358 9.11 10.59 0.38
N LEU A 359 9.90 10.74 -0.68
CA LEU A 359 10.54 9.62 -1.41
C LEU A 359 11.25 8.61 -0.49
N PRO A 360 12.10 8.99 0.49
CA PRO A 360 12.75 8.00 1.36
C PRO A 360 11.75 7.13 2.16
N ALA A 361 10.64 7.70 2.61
CA ALA A 361 9.60 6.96 3.31
C ALA A 361 8.78 6.09 2.34
N MET A 362 8.57 6.54 1.10
CA MET A 362 7.94 5.73 0.03
C MET A 362 8.77 4.49 -0.29
N GLU A 363 10.07 4.66 -0.48
CA GLU A 363 10.99 3.55 -0.78
C GLU A 363 10.91 2.46 0.28
N VAL A 364 10.90 2.86 1.56
CA VAL A 364 10.82 1.91 2.66
C VAL A 364 9.44 1.30 2.81
N GLY A 365 8.37 2.09 2.70
CA GLY A 365 7.01 1.56 2.71
C GLY A 365 6.76 0.51 1.60
N LEU A 366 7.27 0.78 0.40
CA LEU A 366 7.15 -0.12 -0.75
C LEU A 366 8.02 -1.38 -0.61
N ARG A 367 9.21 -1.28 0.00
CA ARG A 367 10.05 -2.45 0.33
C ARG A 367 9.41 -3.30 1.44
N PHE A 368 8.82 -2.67 2.45
CA PHE A 368 8.09 -3.34 3.52
C PHE A 368 6.93 -4.18 2.95
N LEU A 369 6.10 -3.61 2.08
CA LEU A 369 5.01 -4.34 1.43
C LEU A 369 5.50 -5.48 0.54
N ASN A 370 6.59 -5.28 -0.21
CA ASN A 370 7.21 -6.36 -0.98
C ASN A 370 7.66 -7.51 -0.08
N TYR A 371 8.28 -7.21 1.06
CA TYR A 371 8.65 -8.23 2.03
C TYR A 371 7.41 -8.95 2.57
N GLN A 372 6.39 -8.22 3.02
CA GLN A 372 5.15 -8.80 3.54
C GLN A 372 4.50 -9.74 2.53
N ALA A 373 4.48 -9.37 1.26
CA ALA A 373 3.98 -10.24 0.20
C ALA A 373 4.84 -11.49 0.00
N ARG A 374 6.17 -11.36 -0.04
CA ARG A 374 7.11 -12.50 -0.18
C ARG A 374 6.99 -13.47 0.99
N TYR A 375 7.01 -12.96 2.21
CA TYR A 375 6.86 -13.73 3.45
C TYR A 375 5.56 -14.52 3.47
N ASN A 376 4.46 -13.91 3.02
CA ASN A 376 3.16 -14.57 2.96
C ASN A 376 2.95 -15.43 1.71
N GLY A 377 3.87 -15.38 0.73
CA GLY A 377 3.78 -16.12 -0.52
C GLY A 377 2.67 -15.62 -1.45
N VAL A 378 2.37 -14.32 -1.42
CA VAL A 378 1.25 -13.69 -2.15
C VAL A 378 1.73 -12.70 -3.21
N LEU A 379 0.81 -12.24 -4.06
CA LEU A 379 1.11 -11.23 -5.07
C LEU A 379 1.41 -9.87 -4.42
N TYR A 380 2.35 -9.13 -4.99
CA TYR A 380 2.52 -7.72 -4.69
C TYR A 380 2.33 -6.90 -5.96
N ALA A 381 1.38 -5.98 -5.95
CA ALA A 381 1.25 -4.96 -6.98
C ALA A 381 1.89 -3.68 -6.43
N MET A 382 3.14 -3.41 -6.79
CA MET A 382 3.84 -2.21 -6.36
C MET A 382 3.25 -0.99 -7.09
N ASN A 383 2.55 -0.13 -6.37
CA ASN A 383 2.08 1.13 -6.92
C ASN A 383 3.15 2.21 -6.80
N ILE A 384 3.19 3.11 -7.78
CA ILE A 384 4.05 4.29 -7.80
C ILE A 384 3.25 5.48 -8.33
N MET A 385 3.59 6.69 -7.93
CA MET A 385 2.86 7.90 -8.30
C MET A 385 3.83 8.97 -8.79
N PRO A 386 3.49 9.75 -9.82
CA PRO A 386 4.37 10.80 -10.32
C PRO A 386 4.38 12.05 -9.43
N GLY A 387 3.51 12.12 -8.43
CA GLY A 387 3.29 13.23 -7.50
C GLY A 387 1.85 13.21 -7.01
N TYR A 388 1.44 14.22 -6.23
CA TYR A 388 0.08 14.33 -5.70
C TYR A 388 -0.25 15.77 -5.32
N ASP A 389 -1.47 16.22 -5.54
CA ASP A 389 -1.96 17.51 -5.04
C ASP A 389 -3.48 17.49 -4.88
N ASP A 390 -3.96 17.60 -3.63
CA ASP A 390 -5.38 17.75 -3.30
C ASP A 390 -5.72 19.10 -2.65
N THR A 391 -4.79 20.05 -2.68
CA THR A 391 -4.95 21.38 -2.05
C THR A 391 -6.13 22.19 -2.60
N HIS A 392 -6.56 21.88 -3.83
CA HIS A 392 -7.71 22.52 -4.46
C HIS A 392 -9.06 22.01 -3.95
N ILE A 393 -9.13 20.77 -3.45
CA ILE A 393 -10.39 20.10 -3.09
C ILE A 393 -10.50 19.76 -1.60
N ARG A 394 -9.45 19.97 -0.81
CA ARG A 394 -9.42 19.70 0.63
C ARG A 394 -8.82 20.84 1.44
N ILE A 395 -9.37 21.07 2.62
CA ILE A 395 -8.89 22.07 3.59
C ILE A 395 -8.82 21.42 4.99
N PRO A 396 -7.62 21.19 5.55
CA PRO A 396 -6.32 21.33 4.90
C PRO A 396 -6.07 20.22 3.87
N GLY A 397 -5.60 20.58 2.68
CA GLY A 397 -5.07 19.65 1.68
C GLY A 397 -3.54 19.57 1.75
N PHE A 398 -2.93 18.80 0.84
CA PHE A 398 -1.47 18.71 0.74
C PHE A 398 -1.01 18.40 -0.70
N SER A 399 0.28 18.61 -0.93
CA SER A 399 0.93 18.27 -2.17
C SER A 399 2.27 17.54 -1.96
N VAL A 400 2.65 16.77 -2.97
CA VAL A 400 3.95 16.14 -3.17
C VAL A 400 4.35 16.48 -4.61
N ASP A 401 5.38 17.32 -4.75
CA ASP A 401 5.87 17.79 -6.04
C ASP A 401 6.35 16.61 -6.90
N ARG A 402 6.17 16.73 -8.22
CA ARG A 402 6.68 15.76 -9.20
C ARG A 402 8.19 15.86 -9.38
N GLU A 403 8.79 16.97 -8.94
CA GLU A 403 10.20 17.32 -9.12
C GLU A 403 10.63 17.21 -10.60
N ASN A 404 9.82 17.77 -11.51
CA ASN A 404 10.00 17.66 -12.96
C ASN A 404 10.16 16.21 -13.46
N GLY A 405 9.49 15.26 -12.82
CA GLY A 405 9.50 13.84 -13.17
C GLY A 405 10.50 12.99 -12.38
N LYS A 406 11.40 13.61 -11.60
CA LYS A 406 12.42 12.90 -10.83
C LYS A 406 11.80 11.96 -9.78
N LEU A 407 10.71 12.36 -9.13
CA LEU A 407 10.01 11.49 -8.18
C LEU A 407 9.57 10.17 -8.85
N TYR A 408 8.98 10.28 -10.04
CA TYR A 408 8.50 9.13 -10.78
C TYR A 408 9.65 8.24 -11.27
N GLU A 409 10.75 8.85 -11.72
CA GLU A 409 11.96 8.15 -12.15
C GLU A 409 12.57 7.30 -11.01
N GLU A 410 12.73 7.87 -9.82
CA GLU A 410 13.28 7.16 -8.66
C GLU A 410 12.38 6.01 -8.20
N LEU A 411 11.06 6.22 -8.19
CA LEU A 411 10.12 5.14 -7.89
C LEU A 411 10.12 4.03 -8.95
N TRP A 412 10.33 4.35 -10.23
CA TRP A 412 10.55 3.34 -11.26
C TRP A 412 11.86 2.57 -11.09
N LYS A 413 12.95 3.24 -10.72
CA LYS A 413 14.22 2.57 -10.38
C LYS A 413 14.02 1.56 -9.26
N LEU A 414 13.29 1.94 -8.21
CA LEU A 414 12.92 1.06 -7.11
C LEU A 414 12.13 -0.18 -7.58
N VAL A 415 11.11 0.01 -8.45
CA VAL A 415 10.33 -1.11 -9.04
C VAL A 415 11.22 -2.09 -9.80
N LEU A 416 12.27 -1.59 -10.48
CA LEU A 416 13.19 -2.43 -11.25
C LEU A 416 14.21 -3.17 -10.38
N GLU A 417 14.56 -2.60 -9.23
CA GLU A 417 15.46 -3.20 -8.23
C GLU A 417 14.82 -4.36 -7.45
N ILE A 418 13.51 -4.30 -7.21
CA ILE A 418 12.74 -5.27 -6.42
C ILE A 418 12.26 -6.45 -7.28
#